data_AF-A0A0K1EDL2-F1
#
_entry.id   AF-A0A0K1EDL2-F1
#
_cell.length_a   1.000
_cell.length_b   1.000
_cell.length_c   1.000
_cell.angle_alpha   90.00
_cell.angle_beta   90.00
_cell.angle_gamma   90.00
#
_symmetry.space_group_name_H-M   'P 1'
#
loop_
_entity.id
_entity.type
_entity.pdbx_description
1 polymer ?
#
loop_
_entity_poly.entity_id
_entity_poly.type
_entity_poly.pdbx_seq_one_letter_code
_entity_poly.pdbx_strand_id
1 'polypeptide(L)'
;MPMERTGFTTAANGFRFANAFTTTLVQPQGVQVPGVPGLGVTTPPLMLHGLCGGMSFAALDYYFSGIPVPSHEASDYVTPPGVPAQGSRLHTLIYQRHLDSLNLGPSLQQVLGGDPYNLTTYAELLLTPEVLRPVTFGARLAAEVAYVIASVRAGQPVPLGLVAAGGLASATQCHQVVATGFDDVSATTTNIFVYDNRYPGREAILVVTPGAASCSLEVPGRAAEPWVVFFVEHYAAVTPGYLDFELAQGLTVSPVQPASSRRFKAEMVVVNSGEASAHGLALRLVVEPSSAGGQSVSIPADVLGTVPPGQAIVFDHEVEFPGAMAGAQVTVRPSTTFRTPSGAVVDRLVPARQPGTRDLVQVEVPREV
;
A
#
# COMPACT_ATOMS: atom_id res chain seq x y z
N MET A 1 -6.88 15.01 -23.21
CA MET A 1 -6.69 15.93 -22.06
C MET A 1 -5.28 15.68 -21.50
N PRO A 2 -4.68 16.52 -20.63
CA PRO A 2 -3.40 16.15 -20.04
C PRO A 2 -3.55 14.91 -19.15
N MET A 3 -2.51 14.08 -19.11
CA MET A 3 -2.36 12.97 -18.17
C MET A 3 -2.49 13.47 -16.73
N GLU A 4 -3.32 12.80 -15.91
CA GLU A 4 -3.55 13.15 -14.51
C GLU A 4 -3.18 11.98 -13.59
N ARG A 5 -2.56 12.28 -12.43
CA ARG A 5 -2.02 11.30 -11.48
C ARG A 5 -2.36 11.68 -10.05
N THR A 6 -2.55 10.67 -9.21
CA THR A 6 -2.62 10.81 -7.75
C THR A 6 -1.21 10.90 -7.15
N GLY A 7 -1.10 11.11 -5.83
CA GLY A 7 0.17 11.04 -5.11
C GLY A 7 0.71 9.61 -4.94
N PHE A 8 -0.09 8.59 -5.25
CA PHE A 8 0.33 7.20 -5.15
C PHE A 8 1.22 6.83 -6.34
N THR A 9 2.39 6.29 -6.06
CA THR A 9 3.26 5.71 -7.10
C THR A 9 3.62 4.28 -6.78
N THR A 10 3.69 3.42 -7.80
CA THR A 10 4.09 2.01 -7.62
C THR A 10 5.44 1.87 -6.93
N ALA A 11 6.37 2.81 -7.17
CA ALA A 11 7.70 2.75 -6.61
C ALA A 11 7.75 3.18 -5.13
N ALA A 12 6.94 4.16 -4.71
CA ALA A 12 6.97 4.67 -3.33
C ALA A 12 5.92 4.06 -2.41
N ASN A 13 4.85 3.49 -2.97
CA ASN A 13 3.68 3.01 -2.22
C ASN A 13 3.31 1.55 -2.51
N GLY A 14 3.89 0.92 -3.54
CA GLY A 14 3.72 -0.51 -3.78
C GLY A 14 4.71 -1.35 -2.96
N PHE A 15 4.31 -2.58 -2.63
CA PHE A 15 5.25 -3.56 -2.06
C PHE A 15 6.37 -3.88 -3.05
N ARG A 16 7.56 -4.20 -2.54
CA ARG A 16 8.77 -4.46 -3.36
C ARG A 16 8.98 -5.93 -3.69
N PHE A 17 8.02 -6.77 -3.34
CA PHE A 17 7.98 -8.19 -3.68
C PHE A 17 6.68 -8.49 -4.42
N ALA A 18 6.71 -9.46 -5.33
CA ALA A 18 5.57 -9.77 -6.16
C ALA A 18 4.52 -10.58 -5.38
N ASN A 19 3.26 -10.48 -5.81
CA ASN A 19 2.20 -11.37 -5.37
C ASN A 19 2.47 -12.81 -5.84
N ALA A 20 3.27 -13.55 -5.07
CA ALA A 20 3.64 -14.95 -5.30
C ALA A 20 3.17 -15.86 -4.14
N PHE A 21 2.17 -15.41 -3.37
CA PHE A 21 1.61 -16.20 -2.28
C PHE A 21 0.92 -17.46 -2.81
N THR A 22 1.02 -18.54 -2.03
CA THR A 22 0.22 -19.75 -2.24
C THR A 22 -0.66 -19.92 -1.01
N THR A 23 -1.95 -19.62 -1.12
CA THR A 23 -2.86 -19.59 0.02
C THR A 23 -3.99 -20.58 -0.16
N THR A 24 -4.15 -21.47 0.82
CA THR A 24 -5.31 -22.37 0.92
C THR A 24 -6.33 -21.75 1.89
N LEU A 25 -7.50 -21.33 1.38
CA LEU A 25 -8.61 -20.81 2.21
C LEU A 25 -9.33 -21.92 2.96
N VAL A 26 -9.58 -23.05 2.29
CA VAL A 26 -10.26 -24.21 2.86
C VAL A 26 -9.39 -25.42 2.63
N GLN A 27 -8.93 -26.05 3.71
CA GLN A 27 -8.24 -27.33 3.59
C GLN A 27 -9.22 -28.44 3.20
N PRO A 28 -8.76 -29.46 2.47
CA PRO A 28 -9.58 -30.62 2.16
C PRO A 28 -10.05 -31.28 3.46
N GLN A 29 -11.36 -31.42 3.63
CA GLN A 29 -11.93 -32.14 4.76
C GLN A 29 -12.55 -33.44 4.25
N GLY A 30 -12.17 -34.55 4.90
CA GLY A 30 -12.84 -35.83 4.69
C GLY A 30 -14.20 -35.82 5.39
N VAL A 31 -15.28 -35.73 4.62
CA VAL A 31 -16.64 -35.84 5.13
C VAL A 31 -17.12 -37.28 4.91
N GLN A 32 -17.42 -37.99 5.99
CA GLN A 32 -18.06 -39.31 5.89
C GLN A 32 -19.50 -39.13 5.43
N VAL A 33 -19.94 -39.94 4.47
CA VAL A 33 -21.34 -39.91 4.01
C VAL A 33 -22.20 -40.55 5.09
N PRO A 34 -23.21 -39.84 5.65
CA PRO A 34 -24.08 -40.39 6.67
C PRO A 34 -24.75 -41.69 6.18
N GLY A 35 -24.62 -42.78 6.95
CA GLY A 35 -25.27 -44.06 6.68
C GLY A 35 -24.55 -45.00 5.71
N VAL A 36 -23.35 -44.64 5.21
CA VAL A 36 -22.56 -45.51 4.32
C VAL A 36 -21.17 -45.77 4.91
N PRO A 37 -20.98 -46.90 5.65
CA PRO A 37 -19.70 -47.24 6.24
C PRO A 37 -18.60 -47.38 5.17
N GLY A 38 -17.50 -46.63 5.33
CA GLY A 38 -16.35 -46.69 4.43
C GLY A 38 -16.41 -45.74 3.22
N LEU A 39 -17.49 -44.98 3.03
CA LEU A 39 -17.58 -43.96 2.00
C LEU A 39 -17.32 -42.56 2.58
N GLY A 40 -16.10 -42.05 2.35
CA GLY A 40 -15.73 -40.66 2.61
C GLY A 40 -15.64 -39.86 1.31
N VAL A 41 -16.11 -38.61 1.33
CA VAL A 41 -15.89 -37.62 0.27
C VAL A 41 -14.92 -36.57 0.82
N THR A 42 -13.80 -36.37 0.14
CA THR A 42 -12.88 -35.28 0.48
C THR A 42 -13.30 -34.04 -0.26
N THR A 43 -13.58 -32.94 0.45
CA THR A 43 -13.81 -31.65 -0.20
C THR A 43 -12.53 -31.17 -0.88
N PRO A 44 -12.59 -30.64 -2.11
CA PRO A 44 -11.40 -30.08 -2.75
C PRO A 44 -10.90 -28.85 -1.98
N PRO A 45 -9.58 -28.57 -1.97
CA PRO A 45 -9.07 -27.36 -1.35
C PRO A 45 -9.54 -26.13 -2.14
N LEU A 46 -9.93 -25.07 -1.43
CA LEU A 46 -10.12 -23.76 -2.06
C LEU A 46 -8.79 -23.02 -2.03
N MET A 47 -8.13 -22.92 -3.18
CA MET A 47 -6.84 -22.24 -3.34
C MET A 47 -7.05 -20.84 -3.91
N LEU A 48 -6.42 -19.85 -3.30
CA LEU A 48 -6.22 -18.54 -3.91
C LEU A 48 -4.87 -18.55 -4.62
N HIS A 49 -4.87 -18.11 -5.88
CA HIS A 49 -3.64 -17.87 -6.63
C HIS A 49 -3.07 -16.50 -6.27
N GLY A 50 -2.61 -16.36 -5.02
CA GLY A 50 -2.05 -15.14 -4.47
C GLY A 50 -2.97 -14.41 -3.48
N LEU A 51 -2.56 -13.21 -3.08
CA LEU A 51 -3.26 -12.29 -2.18
C LEU A 51 -3.34 -10.89 -2.79
N CYS A 52 -3.67 -10.80 -4.09
CA CYS A 52 -3.64 -9.54 -4.85
C CYS A 52 -4.48 -8.43 -4.19
N GLY A 53 -5.73 -8.72 -3.82
CA GLY A 53 -6.58 -7.76 -3.10
C GLY A 53 -5.99 -7.30 -1.78
N GLY A 54 -5.34 -8.20 -1.06
CA GLY A 54 -4.67 -7.88 0.20
C GLY A 54 -3.51 -6.93 0.01
N MET A 55 -2.67 -7.17 -1.01
CA MET A 55 -1.56 -6.29 -1.33
C MET A 55 -2.03 -4.92 -1.85
N SER A 56 -3.12 -4.88 -2.63
CA SER A 56 -3.71 -3.64 -3.15
C SER A 56 -4.34 -2.80 -2.02
N PHE A 57 -5.15 -3.41 -1.16
CA PHE A 57 -5.78 -2.74 -0.02
C PHE A 57 -4.72 -2.30 1.01
N ALA A 58 -3.76 -3.16 1.34
CA ALA A 58 -2.70 -2.79 2.28
C ALA A 58 -1.81 -1.66 1.73
N ALA A 59 -1.46 -1.65 0.44
CA ALA A 59 -0.71 -0.54 -0.15
C ALA A 59 -1.47 0.80 -0.03
N LEU A 60 -2.79 0.78 -0.23
CA LEU A 60 -3.66 1.93 0.00
C LEU A 60 -3.72 2.33 1.48
N ASP A 61 -3.79 1.37 2.39
CA ASP A 61 -3.79 1.61 3.84
C ASP A 61 -2.53 2.39 4.28
N TYR A 62 -1.35 1.98 3.78
CA TYR A 62 -0.09 2.70 3.99
C TYR A 62 -0.12 4.11 3.39
N TYR A 63 -0.57 4.22 2.12
CA TYR A 63 -0.67 5.51 1.43
C TYR A 63 -1.57 6.51 2.18
N PHE A 64 -2.80 6.12 2.52
CA PHE A 64 -3.74 6.99 3.21
C PHE A 64 -3.36 7.25 4.67
N SER A 65 -2.58 6.38 5.30
CA SER A 65 -2.02 6.64 6.63
C SER A 65 -0.78 7.55 6.60
N GLY A 66 -0.22 7.84 5.42
CA GLY A 66 1.03 8.60 5.30
C GLY A 66 2.26 7.84 5.83
N ILE A 67 2.16 6.53 5.98
CA ILE A 67 3.20 5.64 6.52
C ILE A 67 3.92 4.94 5.36
N PRO A 68 5.26 4.75 5.41
CA PRO A 68 5.96 3.97 4.39
C PRO A 68 5.47 2.52 4.36
N VAL A 69 5.29 1.97 3.16
CA VAL A 69 5.21 0.52 2.99
C VAL A 69 6.50 -0.14 3.47
N PRO A 70 6.45 -1.39 3.97
CA PRO A 70 7.64 -2.15 4.32
C PRO A 70 8.65 -2.17 3.17
N SER A 71 9.90 -1.91 3.51
CA SER A 71 11.03 -1.83 2.60
C SER A 71 11.55 -3.20 2.15
N HIS A 72 10.98 -4.29 2.68
CA HIS A 72 11.36 -5.65 2.36
C HIS A 72 11.22 -5.95 0.86
N GLU A 73 12.26 -6.57 0.32
CA GLU A 73 12.36 -7.06 -1.04
C GLU A 73 12.15 -8.57 -1.08
N ALA A 74 11.96 -9.13 -2.28
CA ALA A 74 11.77 -10.58 -2.43
C ALA A 74 12.94 -11.40 -1.84
N SER A 75 14.17 -10.87 -1.90
CA SER A 75 15.37 -11.52 -1.34
C SER A 75 15.41 -11.58 0.19
N ASP A 76 14.62 -10.76 0.89
CA ASP A 76 14.55 -10.81 2.35
C ASP A 76 13.75 -12.01 2.86
N TYR A 77 12.94 -12.62 1.98
CA TYR A 77 12.13 -13.78 2.29
C TYR A 77 12.76 -15.04 1.72
N VAL A 78 13.35 -15.85 2.61
CA VAL A 78 14.03 -17.11 2.23
C VAL A 78 13.06 -18.30 2.28
N THR A 79 12.07 -18.28 3.19
CA THR A 79 11.16 -19.41 3.40
C THR A 79 9.75 -18.91 3.76
N PRO A 80 8.78 -18.96 2.84
CA PRO A 80 8.92 -19.29 1.42
C PRO A 80 9.74 -18.22 0.66
N PRO A 81 10.38 -18.57 -0.46
CA PRO A 81 11.15 -17.59 -1.22
C PRO A 81 10.24 -16.51 -1.79
N GLY A 82 10.63 -15.25 -1.61
CA GLY A 82 10.01 -14.11 -2.30
C GLY A 82 8.79 -13.47 -1.64
N VAL A 83 8.20 -14.06 -0.59
CA VAL A 83 7.04 -13.49 0.11
C VAL A 83 7.08 -13.75 1.62
N PRO A 84 6.43 -12.90 2.46
CA PRO A 84 6.31 -13.14 3.89
C PRO A 84 5.79 -14.55 4.23
N ALA A 85 6.41 -15.18 5.22
CA ALA A 85 6.03 -16.51 5.69
C ALA A 85 4.59 -16.56 6.20
N GLN A 86 3.89 -17.66 5.94
CA GLN A 86 2.54 -17.86 6.45
C GLN A 86 2.51 -17.72 7.98
N GLY A 87 1.58 -16.92 8.47
CA GLY A 87 1.44 -16.63 9.91
C GLY A 87 2.34 -15.52 10.45
N SER A 88 3.27 -14.98 9.65
CA SER A 88 3.97 -13.75 10.02
C SER A 88 3.00 -12.58 10.13
N ARG A 89 3.37 -11.51 10.85
CA ARG A 89 2.55 -10.31 11.01
C ARG A 89 2.24 -9.66 9.66
N LEU A 90 3.22 -9.52 8.76
CA LEU A 90 2.99 -8.91 7.44
C LEU A 90 2.11 -9.81 6.55
N HIS A 91 2.35 -11.13 6.56
CA HIS A 91 1.48 -12.08 5.86
C HIS A 91 0.03 -11.98 6.39
N THR A 92 -0.14 -11.97 7.71
CA THR A 92 -1.45 -11.92 8.36
C THR A 92 -2.20 -10.63 8.00
N LEU A 93 -1.50 -9.49 7.99
CA LEU A 93 -2.06 -8.22 7.53
C LEU A 93 -2.54 -8.31 6.08
N ILE A 94 -1.69 -8.78 5.17
CA ILE A 94 -2.04 -8.89 3.74
C ILE A 94 -3.20 -9.88 3.56
N TYR A 95 -3.17 -11.02 4.25
CA TYR A 95 -4.23 -12.02 4.20
C TYR A 95 -5.58 -11.47 4.70
N GLN A 96 -5.60 -10.77 5.84
CA GLN A 96 -6.81 -10.14 6.36
C GLN A 96 -7.38 -9.11 5.39
N ARG A 97 -6.52 -8.26 4.82
CA ARG A 97 -6.94 -7.27 3.82
C ARG A 97 -7.42 -7.92 2.52
N HIS A 98 -6.91 -9.10 2.17
CA HIS A 98 -7.42 -9.85 1.03
C HIS A 98 -8.85 -10.35 1.29
N LEU A 99 -9.10 -10.90 2.48
CA LEU A 99 -10.46 -11.26 2.88
C LEU A 99 -11.39 -10.05 2.91
N ASP A 100 -10.95 -8.90 3.44
CA ASP A 100 -11.73 -7.66 3.44
C ASP A 100 -12.07 -7.21 2.01
N SER A 101 -11.11 -7.31 1.07
CA SER A 101 -11.31 -6.92 -0.32
C SER A 101 -12.38 -7.76 -1.03
N LEU A 102 -12.55 -9.01 -0.60
CA LEU A 102 -13.59 -9.92 -1.06
C LEU A 102 -14.87 -9.86 -0.19
N ASN A 103 -14.94 -8.94 0.78
CA ASN A 103 -15.98 -8.89 1.82
C ASN A 103 -16.18 -10.23 2.57
N LEU A 104 -15.10 -11.00 2.78
CA LEU A 104 -15.04 -12.25 3.55
C LEU A 104 -14.35 -12.10 4.92
N GLY A 105 -13.83 -10.91 5.23
CA GLY A 105 -13.15 -10.62 6.48
C GLY A 105 -14.13 -10.44 7.67
N PRO A 106 -13.71 -10.75 8.91
CA PRO A 106 -14.50 -10.46 10.10
C PRO A 106 -14.61 -8.94 10.38
N SER A 107 -13.67 -8.15 9.84
CA SER A 107 -13.69 -6.68 9.84
C SER A 107 -14.94 -6.19 9.10
N LEU A 108 -15.75 -5.36 9.77
CA LEU A 108 -17.06 -4.82 9.34
C LEU A 108 -18.25 -5.80 9.31
N GLN A 109 -18.09 -7.07 8.92
CA GLN A 109 -19.23 -8.00 8.83
C GLN A 109 -19.86 -8.31 10.19
N GLN A 110 -19.06 -8.39 11.26
CA GLN A 110 -19.56 -8.68 12.62
C GLN A 110 -19.97 -7.45 13.44
N VAL A 111 -19.65 -6.22 13.01
CA VAL A 111 -19.92 -5.02 13.82
C VAL A 111 -21.11 -4.20 13.30
N LEU A 112 -21.42 -4.21 11.99
CA LEU A 112 -22.42 -3.28 11.41
C LEU A 112 -23.32 -3.80 10.27
N GLY A 113 -23.28 -5.09 9.89
CA GLY A 113 -24.06 -5.58 8.74
C GLY A 113 -23.43 -5.15 7.40
N GLY A 114 -22.17 -5.53 7.20
CA GLY A 114 -21.32 -5.08 6.09
C GLY A 114 -21.92 -5.28 4.69
N ASP A 115 -21.64 -4.31 3.82
CA ASP A 115 -22.00 -4.32 2.40
C ASP A 115 -21.18 -5.38 1.64
N PRO A 116 -21.81 -6.41 1.04
CA PRO A 116 -21.11 -7.47 0.31
C PRO A 116 -20.74 -7.07 -1.13
N TYR A 117 -20.76 -5.78 -1.46
CA TYR A 117 -20.66 -5.24 -2.82
C TYR A 117 -19.58 -5.89 -3.69
N ASN A 118 -18.33 -6.04 -3.22
CA ASN A 118 -17.26 -6.61 -4.05
C ASN A 118 -17.52 -8.08 -4.35
N LEU A 119 -17.93 -8.86 -3.34
CA LEU A 119 -18.28 -10.27 -3.51
C LEU A 119 -19.45 -10.44 -4.49
N THR A 120 -20.52 -9.67 -4.29
CA THR A 120 -21.70 -9.74 -5.15
C THR A 120 -21.41 -9.27 -6.56
N THR A 121 -20.57 -8.25 -6.72
CA THR A 121 -20.16 -7.74 -8.04
C THR A 121 -19.30 -8.77 -8.77
N TYR A 122 -18.31 -9.39 -8.11
CA TYR A 122 -17.56 -10.49 -8.72
C TYR A 122 -18.47 -11.64 -9.16
N ALA A 123 -19.39 -12.07 -8.28
CA ALA A 123 -20.33 -13.13 -8.59
C ALA A 123 -21.24 -12.78 -9.79
N GLU A 124 -21.82 -11.57 -9.80
CA GLU A 124 -22.66 -11.06 -10.87
C GLU A 124 -21.92 -11.07 -12.22
N LEU A 125 -20.70 -10.51 -12.25
CA LEU A 125 -19.93 -10.38 -13.49
C LEU A 125 -19.44 -11.73 -14.01
N LEU A 126 -19.02 -12.64 -13.12
CA LEU A 126 -18.62 -14.00 -13.49
C LEU A 126 -19.80 -14.85 -13.98
N LEU A 127 -20.99 -14.64 -13.42
CA LEU A 127 -22.21 -15.36 -13.80
C LEU A 127 -22.95 -14.74 -14.99
N THR A 128 -22.55 -13.55 -15.45
CA THR A 128 -23.18 -12.89 -16.60
C THR A 128 -23.00 -13.73 -17.87
N PRO A 129 -24.09 -14.19 -18.51
CA PRO A 129 -24.03 -14.98 -19.75
C PRO A 129 -23.32 -14.24 -20.88
N GLU A 130 -22.52 -14.95 -21.67
CA GLU A 130 -21.68 -14.32 -22.71
C GLU A 130 -22.47 -13.47 -23.71
N VAL A 131 -23.69 -13.91 -24.06
CA VAL A 131 -24.59 -13.19 -24.97
C VAL A 131 -25.06 -11.83 -24.44
N LEU A 132 -25.08 -11.64 -23.11
CA LEU A 132 -25.50 -10.38 -22.48
C LEU A 132 -24.32 -9.41 -22.26
N ARG A 133 -23.09 -9.93 -22.20
CA ARG A 133 -21.88 -9.15 -21.87
C ARG A 133 -21.66 -7.92 -22.75
N PRO A 134 -21.82 -7.95 -24.09
CA PRO A 134 -21.55 -6.77 -24.91
C PRO A 134 -22.43 -5.56 -24.55
N VAL A 135 -23.67 -5.81 -24.10
CA VAL A 135 -24.62 -4.76 -23.74
C VAL A 135 -24.42 -4.31 -22.29
N THR A 136 -24.26 -5.26 -21.36
CA THR A 136 -24.17 -4.95 -19.92
C THR A 136 -22.81 -4.37 -19.54
N PHE A 137 -21.72 -4.84 -20.15
CA PHE A 137 -20.37 -4.44 -19.74
C PHE A 137 -19.94 -3.11 -20.33
N GLY A 138 -20.40 -2.74 -21.53
CA GLY A 138 -20.03 -1.45 -22.13
C GLY A 138 -20.52 -0.25 -21.29
N ALA A 139 -21.80 -0.27 -20.88
CA ALA A 139 -22.37 0.77 -20.02
C ALA A 139 -21.73 0.78 -18.63
N ARG A 140 -21.46 -0.40 -18.06
CA ARG A 140 -20.80 -0.53 -16.76
C ARG A 140 -19.38 0.01 -16.81
N LEU A 141 -18.57 -0.39 -17.79
CA LEU A 141 -17.21 0.13 -17.99
C LEU A 141 -17.19 1.64 -18.14
N ALA A 142 -18.14 2.23 -18.88
CA ALA A 142 -18.22 3.68 -19.01
C ALA A 142 -18.45 4.37 -17.65
N ALA A 143 -19.32 3.82 -16.80
CA ALA A 143 -19.56 4.34 -15.45
C ALA A 143 -18.32 4.17 -14.54
N GLU A 144 -17.67 3.01 -14.59
CA GLU A 144 -16.47 2.71 -13.79
C GLU A 144 -15.28 3.60 -14.20
N VAL A 145 -15.08 3.83 -15.51
CA VAL A 145 -14.08 4.77 -16.03
C VAL A 145 -14.38 6.20 -15.52
N ALA A 146 -15.64 6.64 -15.59
CA ALA A 146 -16.02 7.95 -15.09
C ALA A 146 -15.75 8.10 -13.58
N TYR A 147 -16.00 7.05 -12.79
CA TYR A 147 -15.67 7.02 -11.37
C TYR A 147 -14.15 7.15 -11.15
N VAL A 148 -13.34 6.34 -11.84
CA VAL A 148 -11.87 6.39 -11.74
C VAL A 148 -11.34 7.78 -12.05
N ILE A 149 -11.82 8.41 -13.13
CA ILE A 149 -11.44 9.78 -13.51
C ILE A 149 -11.77 10.77 -12.39
N ALA A 150 -12.97 10.69 -11.81
CA ALA A 150 -13.39 11.57 -10.73
C ALA A 150 -12.53 11.38 -9.47
N SER A 151 -12.24 10.14 -9.08
CA SER A 151 -11.38 9.83 -7.94
C SER A 151 -9.95 10.29 -8.14
N VAL A 152 -9.35 10.03 -9.32
CA VAL A 152 -7.98 10.48 -9.63
C VAL A 152 -7.89 12.01 -9.57
N ARG A 153 -8.88 12.73 -10.12
CA ARG A 153 -8.96 14.20 -10.03
C ARG A 153 -9.07 14.72 -8.60
N ALA A 154 -9.67 13.94 -7.71
CA ALA A 154 -9.70 14.22 -6.28
C ALA A 154 -8.41 13.80 -5.54
N GLY A 155 -7.39 13.32 -6.25
CA GLY A 155 -6.13 12.83 -5.67
C GLY A 155 -6.26 11.47 -4.99
N GLN A 156 -7.36 10.75 -5.24
CA GLN A 156 -7.70 9.49 -4.57
C GLN A 156 -7.40 8.28 -5.48
N PRO A 157 -6.36 7.49 -5.18
CA PRO A 157 -6.18 6.19 -5.83
C PRO A 157 -7.27 5.22 -5.36
N VAL A 158 -7.75 4.35 -6.26
CA VAL A 158 -8.86 3.42 -5.97
C VAL A 158 -8.51 1.99 -6.38
N PRO A 159 -8.91 0.96 -5.61
CA PRO A 159 -8.71 -0.41 -6.00
C PRO A 159 -9.71 -0.83 -7.08
N LEU A 160 -9.24 -1.64 -8.03
CA LEU A 160 -10.04 -2.18 -9.13
C LEU A 160 -10.03 -3.71 -9.08
N GLY A 161 -11.22 -4.30 -9.19
CA GLY A 161 -11.41 -5.72 -9.43
C GLY A 161 -11.45 -6.00 -10.93
N LEU A 162 -10.54 -6.83 -11.43
CA LEU A 162 -10.46 -7.29 -12.81
C LEU A 162 -11.08 -8.68 -12.95
N VAL A 163 -11.97 -8.85 -13.92
CA VAL A 163 -12.73 -10.10 -14.11
C VAL A 163 -12.20 -10.85 -15.34
N ALA A 164 -11.75 -12.09 -15.10
CA ALA A 164 -11.21 -12.97 -16.13
C ALA A 164 -12.31 -13.55 -17.03
N ALA A 165 -11.92 -13.98 -18.23
CA ALA A 165 -12.78 -14.72 -19.14
C ALA A 165 -12.94 -16.18 -18.69
N GLY A 166 -14.15 -16.75 -18.83
CA GLY A 166 -14.44 -18.16 -18.50
C GLY A 166 -15.42 -18.38 -17.34
N GLY A 167 -16.01 -17.30 -16.79
CA GLY A 167 -17.04 -17.40 -15.76
C GLY A 167 -16.51 -18.02 -14.46
N LEU A 168 -17.36 -18.76 -13.72
CA LEU A 168 -16.99 -19.33 -12.41
C LEU A 168 -15.73 -20.20 -12.44
N ALA A 169 -15.43 -20.88 -13.55
CA ALA A 169 -14.23 -21.70 -13.69
C ALA A 169 -12.94 -20.87 -13.64
N SER A 170 -13.03 -19.57 -13.94
CA SER A 170 -11.93 -18.61 -13.92
C SER A 170 -11.99 -17.66 -12.73
N ALA A 171 -12.83 -17.94 -11.72
CA ALA A 171 -12.97 -17.06 -10.55
C ALA A 171 -11.63 -16.82 -9.83
N THR A 172 -10.76 -17.82 -9.78
CA THR A 172 -9.41 -17.72 -9.19
C THR A 172 -8.40 -17.01 -10.09
N GLN A 173 -8.79 -16.66 -11.32
CA GLN A 173 -7.98 -15.90 -12.28
C GLN A 173 -8.35 -14.41 -12.29
N CYS A 174 -9.43 -14.01 -11.59
CA CYS A 174 -9.69 -12.61 -11.29
C CYS A 174 -8.49 -11.99 -10.56
N HIS A 175 -8.28 -10.70 -10.77
CA HIS A 175 -7.14 -9.98 -10.21
C HIS A 175 -7.57 -8.65 -9.62
N GLN A 176 -6.73 -8.07 -8.76
CA GLN A 176 -7.01 -6.79 -8.10
C GLN A 176 -5.78 -5.89 -8.22
N VAL A 177 -5.99 -4.67 -8.70
CA VAL A 177 -4.96 -3.64 -8.94
C VAL A 177 -5.39 -2.31 -8.30
N VAL A 178 -4.54 -1.30 -8.29
CA VAL A 178 -4.91 0.05 -7.82
C VAL A 178 -4.76 1.05 -8.96
N ALA A 179 -5.82 1.78 -9.30
CA ALA A 179 -5.77 2.91 -10.21
C ALA A 179 -5.07 4.11 -9.55
N THR A 180 -4.07 4.65 -10.22
CA THR A 180 -3.21 5.74 -9.72
C THR A 180 -3.24 6.97 -10.61
N GLY A 181 -3.80 6.85 -11.82
CA GLY A 181 -3.88 7.93 -12.79
C GLY A 181 -4.68 7.53 -14.03
N PHE A 182 -4.89 8.47 -14.94
CA PHE A 182 -5.43 8.19 -16.26
C PHE A 182 -4.87 9.13 -17.34
N ASP A 183 -5.05 8.71 -18.60
CA ASP A 183 -4.83 9.50 -19.80
C ASP A 183 -5.92 9.20 -20.84
N ASP A 184 -6.60 10.24 -21.32
CA ASP A 184 -7.60 10.13 -22.37
C ASP A 184 -6.90 10.15 -23.74
N VAL A 185 -6.52 8.95 -24.21
CA VAL A 185 -5.84 8.76 -25.50
C VAL A 185 -6.77 9.13 -26.65
N SER A 186 -8.07 8.88 -26.52
CA SER A 186 -9.09 9.27 -27.50
C SER A 186 -10.45 9.50 -26.84
N ALA A 187 -11.45 9.92 -27.62
CA ALA A 187 -12.83 10.04 -27.14
C ALA A 187 -13.48 8.69 -26.76
N THR A 188 -12.87 7.56 -27.13
CA THR A 188 -13.44 6.21 -26.94
C THR A 188 -12.55 5.27 -26.13
N THR A 189 -11.31 5.65 -25.87
CA THR A 189 -10.33 4.83 -25.16
C THR A 189 -9.63 5.64 -24.08
N THR A 190 -9.65 5.09 -22.86
CA THR A 190 -8.97 5.65 -21.70
C THR A 190 -7.89 4.69 -21.25
N ASN A 191 -6.69 5.22 -21.04
CA ASN A 191 -5.61 4.52 -20.36
C ASN A 191 -5.73 4.82 -18.87
N ILE A 192 -5.85 3.80 -18.03
CA ILE A 192 -5.78 3.93 -16.57
C ILE A 192 -4.44 3.40 -16.12
N PHE A 193 -3.63 4.23 -15.47
CA PHE A 193 -2.38 3.78 -14.89
C PHE A 193 -2.64 3.05 -13.59
N VAL A 194 -2.02 1.87 -13.42
CA VAL A 194 -2.28 1.01 -12.27
C VAL A 194 -0.99 0.52 -11.61
N TYR A 195 -1.08 0.36 -10.29
CA TYR A 195 -0.21 -0.50 -9.52
C TYR A 195 -0.72 -1.94 -9.62
N ASP A 196 0.06 -2.79 -10.29
CA ASP A 196 -0.14 -4.24 -10.33
C ASP A 196 0.88 -4.92 -9.39
N ASN A 197 0.37 -5.50 -8.29
CA ASN A 197 1.17 -6.18 -7.28
C ASN A 197 1.92 -7.43 -7.78
N ARG A 198 1.69 -7.89 -9.01
CA ARG A 198 2.50 -8.93 -9.67
C ARG A 198 3.84 -8.40 -10.20
N TYR A 199 3.96 -7.08 -10.36
CA TYR A 199 5.11 -6.44 -10.99
C TYR A 199 5.65 -5.26 -10.15
N PRO A 200 6.31 -5.55 -9.00
CA PRO A 200 6.84 -4.52 -8.10
C PRO A 200 7.69 -3.46 -8.79
N GLY A 201 7.46 -2.19 -8.44
CA GLY A 201 8.21 -1.06 -8.99
C GLY A 201 7.91 -0.72 -10.46
N ARG A 202 7.03 -1.47 -11.14
CA ARG A 202 6.68 -1.25 -12.54
C ARG A 202 5.25 -0.72 -12.65
N GLU A 203 5.09 0.35 -13.41
CA GLU A 203 3.77 0.85 -13.74
C GLU A 203 3.16 0.00 -14.86
N ALA A 204 1.88 -0.33 -14.71
CA ALA A 204 1.07 -1.01 -15.72
C ALA A 204 -0.04 -0.06 -16.20
N ILE A 205 -0.60 -0.35 -17.37
CA ILE A 205 -1.66 0.45 -17.98
C ILE A 205 -2.84 -0.45 -18.29
N LEU A 206 -4.00 -0.14 -17.73
CA LEU A 206 -5.26 -0.75 -18.11
C LEU A 206 -5.89 0.08 -19.24
N VAL A 207 -5.84 -0.46 -20.45
CA VAL A 207 -6.45 0.16 -21.64
C VAL A 207 -7.91 -0.26 -21.71
N VAL A 208 -8.82 0.72 -21.65
CA VAL A 208 -10.26 0.48 -21.60
C VAL A 208 -10.96 1.14 -22.78
N THR A 209 -11.77 0.38 -23.50
CA THR A 209 -12.65 0.89 -24.57
C THR A 209 -14.08 0.49 -24.26
N PRO A 210 -14.86 1.34 -23.53
CA PRO A 210 -16.20 0.98 -23.10
C PRO A 210 -17.15 0.61 -24.24
N GLY A 211 -17.08 1.32 -25.38
CA GLY A 211 -17.91 1.02 -26.56
C GLY A 211 -17.64 -0.34 -27.21
N ALA A 212 -16.47 -0.93 -26.97
CA ALA A 212 -16.11 -2.27 -27.42
C ALA A 212 -16.22 -3.33 -26.29
N ALA A 213 -16.67 -2.92 -25.10
CA ALA A 213 -16.68 -3.74 -23.89
C ALA A 213 -15.34 -4.46 -23.64
N SER A 214 -14.22 -3.77 -23.88
CA SER A 214 -12.89 -4.34 -23.78
C SER A 214 -12.04 -3.66 -22.71
N CYS A 215 -11.21 -4.48 -22.06
CA CYS A 215 -10.27 -4.07 -21.03
C CYS A 215 -9.00 -4.90 -21.21
N SER A 216 -7.83 -4.26 -21.30
CA SER A 216 -6.56 -4.95 -21.52
C SER A 216 -5.49 -4.37 -20.61
N LEU A 217 -4.84 -5.23 -19.84
CA LEU A 217 -3.76 -4.82 -18.94
C LEU A 217 -2.43 -4.99 -19.63
N GLU A 218 -1.72 -3.88 -19.80
CA GLU A 218 -0.43 -3.79 -20.47
C GLU A 218 0.67 -3.53 -19.44
N VAL A 219 1.66 -4.42 -19.42
CA VAL A 219 2.85 -4.28 -18.58
C VAL A 219 4.07 -4.24 -19.50
N PRO A 220 4.99 -3.27 -19.34
CA PRO A 220 6.14 -3.17 -20.23
C PRO A 220 6.91 -4.50 -20.35
N GLY A 221 7.23 -4.91 -21.58
CA GLY A 221 7.94 -6.17 -21.85
C GLY A 221 7.14 -7.45 -21.59
N ARG A 222 5.82 -7.36 -21.42
CA ARG A 222 4.89 -8.51 -21.36
C ARG A 222 3.87 -8.41 -22.50
N ALA A 223 3.26 -9.54 -22.82
CA ALA A 223 2.08 -9.55 -23.69
C ALA A 223 0.92 -8.86 -22.97
N ALA A 224 0.04 -8.20 -23.73
CA ALA A 224 -1.17 -7.60 -23.19
C ALA A 224 -2.11 -8.70 -22.65
N GLU A 225 -2.63 -8.51 -21.45
CA GLU A 225 -3.50 -9.47 -20.76
C GLU A 225 -4.97 -9.01 -20.89
N PRO A 226 -5.83 -9.75 -21.61
CA PRO A 226 -7.23 -9.35 -21.79
C PRO A 226 -8.06 -9.62 -20.53
N TRP A 227 -8.94 -8.68 -20.21
CA TRP A 227 -9.93 -8.74 -19.13
C TRP A 227 -11.32 -8.45 -19.70
N VAL A 228 -12.34 -9.10 -19.15
CA VAL A 228 -13.70 -8.96 -19.70
C VAL A 228 -14.36 -7.67 -19.23
N VAL A 229 -14.09 -7.28 -17.99
CA VAL A 229 -14.61 -6.07 -17.35
C VAL A 229 -13.74 -5.76 -16.13
N PHE A 230 -13.78 -4.51 -15.67
CA PHE A 230 -13.33 -4.15 -14.33
C PHE A 230 -14.44 -3.43 -13.56
N PHE A 231 -14.28 -3.34 -12.25
CA PHE A 231 -15.11 -2.52 -11.39
C PHE A 231 -14.27 -1.87 -10.29
N VAL A 232 -14.69 -0.71 -9.81
CA VAL A 232 -14.07 -0.07 -8.64
C VAL A 232 -14.57 -0.77 -7.38
N GLU A 233 -13.64 -1.25 -6.56
CA GLU A 233 -13.95 -1.97 -5.34
C GLU A 233 -14.34 -1.01 -4.20
N HIS A 234 -15.29 -1.41 -3.37
CA HIS A 234 -15.57 -0.76 -2.10
C HIS A 234 -14.39 -0.98 -1.16
N TYR A 235 -13.75 0.13 -0.80
CA TYR A 235 -12.55 0.18 0.02
C TYR A 235 -12.77 1.02 1.26
N ALA A 236 -12.33 0.50 2.41
CA ALA A 236 -12.28 1.22 3.67
C ALA A 236 -10.84 1.20 4.19
N ALA A 237 -10.27 2.39 4.41
CA ALA A 237 -8.91 2.53 4.89
C ALA A 237 -8.76 2.01 6.33
N VAL A 238 -7.68 1.27 6.57
CA VAL A 238 -7.28 0.78 7.88
C VAL A 238 -5.87 1.27 8.17
N THR A 239 -5.56 1.63 9.41
CA THR A 239 -4.17 1.93 9.78
C THR A 239 -3.36 0.62 9.86
N PRO A 240 -2.28 0.43 9.06
CA PRO A 240 -1.55 -0.82 9.01
C PRO A 240 -0.98 -1.23 10.37
N GLY A 241 -1.03 -2.51 10.74
CA GLY A 241 -0.46 -3.04 12.00
C GLY A 241 1.04 -3.35 11.96
N TYR A 242 1.65 -3.30 10.78
CA TYR A 242 3.05 -3.68 10.53
C TYR A 242 3.88 -2.47 10.11
N LEU A 243 5.09 -2.35 10.64
CA LEU A 243 6.05 -1.29 10.32
C LEU A 243 7.45 -1.88 10.29
N ASP A 244 8.29 -1.29 9.46
CA ASP A 244 9.74 -1.50 9.54
C ASP A 244 10.29 -0.70 10.71
N PHE A 245 10.36 0.62 10.58
CA PHE A 245 10.92 1.51 11.59
C PHE A 245 9.84 2.14 12.45
N GLU A 246 10.03 2.10 13.77
CA GLU A 246 9.23 2.84 14.75
C GLU A 246 10.11 3.44 15.85
N LEU A 247 9.59 4.44 16.56
CA LEU A 247 10.27 5.00 17.72
C LEU A 247 10.14 4.08 18.93
N ALA A 248 11.26 3.52 19.38
CA ALA A 248 11.37 2.86 20.68
C ALA A 248 11.51 3.88 21.83
N GLN A 249 12.18 4.99 21.56
CA GLN A 249 12.23 6.17 22.43
C GLN A 249 11.84 7.39 21.61
N GLY A 250 10.88 8.15 22.10
CA GLY A 250 10.35 9.34 21.42
C GLY A 250 11.44 10.41 21.22
N LEU A 251 11.21 11.26 20.23
CA LEU A 251 12.07 12.39 19.91
C LEU A 251 12.11 13.38 21.08
N THR A 252 13.31 13.74 21.51
CA THR A 252 13.58 14.87 22.40
C THR A 252 14.46 15.88 21.69
N VAL A 253 14.14 17.18 21.84
CA VAL A 253 14.94 18.28 21.32
C VAL A 253 15.17 19.28 22.46
N SER A 254 16.43 19.62 22.73
CA SER A 254 16.81 20.52 23.82
C SER A 254 17.85 21.55 23.36
N PRO A 255 17.82 22.79 23.87
CA PRO A 255 18.78 23.82 23.47
C PRO A 255 20.20 23.49 23.97
N VAL A 256 21.21 23.69 23.12
CA VAL A 256 22.63 23.60 23.50
C VAL A 256 23.10 24.96 24.02
N GLN A 257 23.93 24.98 25.06
CA GLN A 257 24.43 26.23 25.63
C GLN A 257 25.43 26.94 24.68
N PRO A 258 25.39 28.28 24.58
CA PRO A 258 24.41 29.17 25.20
C PRO A 258 23.03 29.05 24.55
N ALA A 259 21.96 29.16 25.35
CA ALA A 259 20.58 29.03 24.88
C ALA A 259 20.16 30.06 23.81
N SER A 260 20.94 31.11 23.58
CA SER A 260 20.78 32.06 22.47
C SER A 260 21.26 31.50 21.11
N SER A 261 21.92 30.34 21.10
CA SER A 261 22.36 29.70 19.87
C SER A 261 21.19 29.03 19.14
N ARG A 262 21.27 28.96 17.81
CA ARG A 262 20.33 28.16 16.98
C ARG A 262 20.62 26.65 17.05
N ARG A 263 21.43 26.20 18.03
CA ARG A 263 21.91 24.82 18.15
C ARG A 263 21.12 24.05 19.20
N PHE A 264 20.71 22.86 18.83
CA PHE A 264 19.87 21.98 19.64
C PHE A 264 20.44 20.57 19.65
N LYS A 265 20.32 19.88 20.77
CA LYS A 265 20.57 18.45 20.88
C LYS A 265 19.27 17.73 20.57
N ALA A 266 19.29 16.84 19.58
CA ALA A 266 18.17 16.00 19.20
C ALA A 266 18.51 14.53 19.44
N GLU A 267 17.63 13.84 20.17
CA GLU A 267 17.84 12.46 20.59
C GLU A 267 16.58 11.62 20.31
N MET A 268 16.76 10.40 19.80
CA MET A 268 15.71 9.40 19.65
C MET A 268 16.31 8.00 19.52
N VAL A 269 15.47 6.98 19.73
CA VAL A 269 15.83 5.59 19.41
C VAL A 269 14.82 5.03 18.44
N VAL A 270 15.29 4.63 17.27
CA VAL A 270 14.49 3.96 16.23
C VAL A 270 14.80 2.47 16.27
N VAL A 271 13.80 1.62 16.15
CA VAL A 271 13.98 0.17 16.08
C VAL A 271 13.37 -0.37 14.79
N ASN A 272 13.99 -1.39 14.20
CA ASN A 272 13.28 -2.22 13.22
C ASN A 272 12.31 -3.15 13.96
N SER A 273 11.01 -2.82 13.96
CA SER A 273 9.93 -3.62 14.55
C SER A 273 9.29 -4.59 13.58
N GLY A 274 9.85 -4.72 12.37
CA GLY A 274 9.49 -5.73 11.40
C GLY A 274 10.04 -7.12 11.76
N GLU A 275 9.60 -8.13 11.00
CA GLU A 275 10.05 -9.53 11.13
C GLU A 275 11.16 -9.89 10.14
N ALA A 276 11.45 -8.98 9.20
CA ALA A 276 12.54 -9.10 8.23
C ALA A 276 13.43 -7.85 8.29
N SER A 277 14.61 -7.94 7.68
CA SER A 277 15.53 -6.80 7.59
C SER A 277 14.87 -5.62 6.88
N ALA A 278 14.99 -4.43 7.46
CA ALA A 278 14.54 -3.19 6.87
C ALA A 278 15.68 -2.50 6.12
N HIS A 279 15.38 -1.83 5.02
CA HIS A 279 16.34 -1.16 4.14
C HIS A 279 16.08 0.33 4.13
N GLY A 280 16.86 1.07 4.94
CA GLY A 280 16.88 2.53 4.95
C GLY A 280 18.15 3.06 4.32
N LEU A 281 18.09 4.22 3.68
CA LEU A 281 19.27 4.99 3.28
C LEU A 281 19.79 5.87 4.41
N ALA A 282 18.88 6.51 5.14
CA ALA A 282 19.26 7.38 6.24
C ALA A 282 18.12 7.62 7.24
N LEU A 283 18.48 7.95 8.48
CA LEU A 283 17.59 8.49 9.50
C LEU A 283 17.83 9.98 9.65
N ARG A 284 16.79 10.81 9.60
CA ARG A 284 16.86 12.27 9.53
C ARG A 284 15.84 12.93 10.46
N LEU A 285 16.00 14.24 10.64
CA LEU A 285 14.97 15.12 11.18
C LEU A 285 14.42 16.02 10.07
N VAL A 286 13.10 16.06 9.95
CA VAL A 286 12.36 17.02 9.11
C VAL A 286 11.89 18.14 10.02
N VAL A 287 12.17 19.37 9.61
CA VAL A 287 11.84 20.59 10.37
C VAL A 287 10.92 21.46 9.55
N GLU A 288 9.74 21.69 10.09
CA GLU A 288 8.65 22.37 9.42
C GLU A 288 8.32 23.66 10.18
N PRO A 289 8.44 24.85 9.57
CA PRO A 289 8.01 26.08 10.22
C PRO A 289 6.49 26.08 10.43
N SER A 290 6.04 26.57 11.59
CA SER A 290 4.62 26.64 11.92
C SER A 290 3.84 27.65 11.06
N SER A 291 4.52 28.55 10.36
CA SER A 291 3.89 29.50 9.44
C SER A 291 3.57 28.84 8.09
N ALA A 292 2.34 29.06 7.61
CA ALA A 292 1.89 28.53 6.33
C ALA A 292 2.81 29.02 5.18
N GLY A 293 3.41 28.07 4.45
CA GLY A 293 4.24 28.32 3.27
C GLY A 293 5.75 28.37 3.52
N GLY A 294 6.24 28.15 4.74
CA GLY A 294 7.67 27.99 4.97
C GLY A 294 8.19 26.64 4.46
N GLN A 295 9.38 26.62 3.86
CA GLN A 295 9.98 25.42 3.31
C GLN A 295 10.52 24.50 4.42
N SER A 296 10.14 23.23 4.40
CA SER A 296 10.69 22.23 5.32
C SER A 296 12.18 22.00 5.05
N VAL A 297 12.96 21.81 6.12
CA VAL A 297 14.40 21.54 6.03
C VAL A 297 14.71 20.20 6.69
N SER A 298 15.48 19.36 6.00
CA SER A 298 15.99 18.11 6.55
C SER A 298 17.39 18.33 7.13
N ILE A 299 17.57 18.03 8.42
CA ILE A 299 18.87 18.18 9.14
C ILE A 299 19.60 16.83 9.27
N PRO A 300 20.84 16.74 9.83
CA PRO A 300 21.80 15.70 9.49
C PRO A 300 21.29 14.28 9.68
N ALA A 301 21.90 13.40 8.91
CA ALA A 301 21.39 12.07 8.64
C ALA A 301 22.37 11.01 9.15
N ASP A 302 21.90 10.04 9.91
CA ASP A 302 22.65 8.81 10.11
C ASP A 302 22.44 7.93 8.88
N VAL A 303 23.54 7.57 8.20
CA VAL A 303 23.47 6.61 7.10
C VAL A 303 22.96 5.29 7.65
N LEU A 304 21.85 4.84 7.10
CA LEU A 304 21.33 3.51 7.33
C LEU A 304 21.85 2.59 6.23
N GLY A 305 21.57 1.30 6.41
CA GLY A 305 21.66 0.31 5.36
C GLY A 305 20.58 -0.73 5.63
N THR A 306 21.00 -1.98 5.64
CA THR A 306 20.16 -3.07 6.11
C THR A 306 20.17 -3.13 7.63
N VAL A 307 18.99 -3.05 8.24
CA VAL A 307 18.78 -3.07 9.69
C VAL A 307 18.02 -4.34 10.06
N PRO A 308 18.66 -5.33 10.71
CA PRO A 308 18.03 -6.55 11.21
C PRO A 308 16.81 -6.30 12.12
N PRO A 309 15.85 -7.25 12.19
CA PRO A 309 14.75 -7.21 13.15
C PRO A 309 15.22 -6.99 14.59
N GLY A 310 14.54 -6.11 15.32
CA GLY A 310 14.83 -5.78 16.71
C GLY A 310 16.07 -4.92 16.93
N GLN A 311 16.87 -4.62 15.89
CA GLN A 311 18.02 -3.75 16.04
C GLN A 311 17.57 -2.30 16.28
N ALA A 312 18.10 -1.71 17.36
CA ALA A 312 17.92 -0.30 17.69
C ALA A 312 19.04 0.56 17.07
N ILE A 313 18.66 1.76 16.65
CA ILE A 313 19.51 2.82 16.12
C ILE A 313 19.33 4.00 17.06
N VAL A 314 20.43 4.43 17.67
CA VAL A 314 20.46 5.61 18.53
C VAL A 314 20.84 6.81 17.67
N PHE A 315 19.95 7.79 17.61
CA PHE A 315 20.22 9.08 17.00
C PHE A 315 20.53 10.07 18.11
N ASP A 316 21.74 10.63 18.13
CA ASP A 316 22.19 11.65 19.07
C ASP A 316 23.03 12.67 18.29
N HIS A 317 22.40 13.78 17.90
CA HIS A 317 23.05 14.81 17.09
C HIS A 317 22.80 16.21 17.64
N GLU A 318 23.84 17.05 17.58
CA GLU A 318 23.69 18.49 17.66
C GLU A 318 23.32 19.03 16.28
N VAL A 319 22.18 19.73 16.20
CA VAL A 319 21.63 20.29 14.98
C VAL A 319 21.56 21.80 15.09
N GLU A 320 22.01 22.50 14.04
CA GLU A 320 21.82 23.95 13.93
C GLU A 320 20.63 24.23 13.02
N PHE A 321 19.60 24.91 13.54
CA PHE A 321 18.48 25.34 12.71
C PHE A 321 18.90 26.46 11.76
N PRO A 322 18.44 26.46 10.50
CA PRO A 322 18.75 27.51 9.54
C PRO A 322 18.42 28.91 10.05
N GLY A 323 19.26 29.90 9.75
CA GLY A 323 19.04 31.30 10.15
C GLY A 323 17.71 31.89 9.64
N ALA A 324 17.19 31.39 8.50
CA ALA A 324 15.89 31.77 7.98
C ALA A 324 14.71 31.39 8.91
N MET A 325 14.93 30.48 9.86
CA MET A 325 13.94 30.08 10.87
C MET A 325 14.10 30.84 12.20
N ALA A 326 15.03 31.80 12.29
CA ALA A 326 15.27 32.54 13.53
C ALA A 326 14.02 33.27 14.03
N GLY A 327 13.64 33.06 15.28
CA GLY A 327 12.43 33.58 15.90
C GLY A 327 11.13 32.91 15.44
N ALA A 328 11.20 31.82 14.68
CA ALA A 328 10.03 31.05 14.28
C ALA A 328 9.78 29.89 15.26
N GLN A 329 8.50 29.54 15.41
CA GLN A 329 8.12 28.24 15.96
C GLN A 329 8.24 27.20 14.85
N VAL A 330 8.88 26.07 15.14
CA VAL A 330 9.08 24.96 14.21
C VAL A 330 8.59 23.65 14.82
N THR A 331 8.16 22.73 13.97
CA THR A 331 7.85 21.35 14.32
C THR A 331 8.97 20.46 13.80
N VAL A 332 9.58 19.67 14.68
CA VAL A 332 10.64 18.70 14.36
C VAL A 332 10.03 17.30 14.37
N ARG A 333 10.26 16.52 13.33
CA ARG A 333 9.75 15.14 13.19
C ARG A 333 10.85 14.20 12.69
N PRO A 334 10.91 12.96 13.18
CA PRO A 334 11.85 11.98 12.66
C PRO A 334 11.36 11.40 11.33
N SER A 335 12.30 11.14 10.43
CA SER A 335 12.03 10.61 9.08
C SER A 335 13.10 9.63 8.66
N THR A 336 12.72 8.61 7.92
CA THR A 336 13.63 7.67 7.27
C THR A 336 13.60 7.89 5.76
N THR A 337 14.79 7.94 5.17
CA THR A 337 14.99 8.04 3.74
C THR A 337 15.07 6.64 3.15
N PHE A 338 14.34 6.39 2.07
CA PHE A 338 14.35 5.13 1.34
C PHE A 338 14.71 5.36 -0.12
N ARG A 339 15.37 4.37 -0.73
CA ARG A 339 15.43 4.27 -2.20
C ARG A 339 14.22 3.48 -2.68
N THR A 340 13.46 3.99 -3.62
CA THR A 340 12.39 3.25 -4.30
C THR A 340 12.99 2.30 -5.35
N PRO A 341 12.24 1.31 -5.85
CA PRO A 341 12.69 0.47 -6.96
C PRO A 341 13.03 1.24 -8.24
N SER A 342 12.42 2.42 -8.46
CA SER A 342 12.75 3.31 -9.59
C SER A 342 14.04 4.12 -9.37
N GLY A 343 14.71 3.93 -8.23
CA GLY A 343 15.91 4.67 -7.84
C GLY A 343 15.64 6.02 -7.19
N ALA A 344 14.37 6.46 -7.11
CA ALA A 344 14.00 7.70 -6.45
C ALA A 344 14.29 7.64 -4.95
N VAL A 345 14.59 8.79 -4.36
CA VAL A 345 14.85 8.92 -2.92
C VAL A 345 13.63 9.58 -2.29
N VAL A 346 13.04 8.94 -1.29
CA VAL A 346 11.82 9.42 -0.62
C VAL A 346 12.02 9.44 0.88
N ASP A 347 11.59 10.52 1.52
CA ASP A 347 11.57 10.66 2.97
C ASP A 347 10.18 10.31 3.52
N ARG A 348 10.15 9.54 4.60
CA ARG A 348 8.92 9.06 5.22
C ARG A 348 9.04 9.11 6.73
N LEU A 349 8.02 9.65 7.38
CA LEU A 349 8.01 9.84 8.83
C LEU A 349 8.16 8.51 9.57
N VAL A 350 8.89 8.54 10.68
CA VAL A 350 8.99 7.40 11.60
C VAL A 350 7.90 7.56 12.66
N PRO A 351 6.88 6.69 12.69
CA PRO A 351 5.77 6.83 13.62
C PRO A 351 6.15 6.48 15.06
N ALA A 352 5.48 7.14 16.01
CA ALA A 352 5.41 6.73 17.41
C ALA A 352 4.27 5.73 17.59
N ARG A 353 4.55 4.52 18.10
CA ARG A 353 3.50 3.53 18.42
C ARG A 353 3.46 3.08 19.88
N GLN A 354 4.54 3.31 20.61
CA GLN A 354 4.51 3.03 22.05
C GLN A 354 3.74 4.14 22.77
N PRO A 355 2.79 3.81 23.65
CA PRO A 355 2.09 4.83 24.44
C PRO A 355 3.08 5.77 25.13
N GLY A 356 2.91 7.08 24.92
CA GLY A 356 3.79 8.11 25.48
C GLY A 356 5.04 8.47 24.65
N THR A 357 5.33 7.76 23.55
CA THR A 357 6.36 8.21 22.60
C THR A 357 5.87 9.40 21.78
N ARG A 358 6.75 10.40 21.62
CA ARG A 358 6.50 11.60 20.81
C ARG A 358 7.25 11.45 19.48
N ASP A 359 6.53 11.54 18.38
CA ASP A 359 7.06 11.61 17.01
C ASP A 359 7.10 13.04 16.46
N LEU A 360 6.81 14.02 17.31
CA LEU A 360 6.91 15.43 17.00
C LEU A 360 7.29 16.24 18.25
N VAL A 361 8.11 17.27 18.04
CA VAL A 361 8.48 18.26 19.07
C VAL A 361 8.35 19.66 18.47
N GLN A 362 7.66 20.56 19.17
CA GLN A 362 7.63 21.97 18.82
C GLN A 362 8.74 22.72 19.55
N VAL A 363 9.47 23.55 18.81
CA VAL A 363 10.62 24.31 19.31
C VAL A 363 10.52 25.75 18.82
N GLU A 364 10.88 26.71 19.67
CA GLU A 364 11.10 28.10 19.25
C GLU A 364 12.58 28.27 18.92
N VAL A 365 12.88 28.68 17.70
CA VAL A 365 14.27 28.93 17.28
C VAL A 365 14.67 30.33 17.75
N PRO A 366 15.73 30.50 18.55
CA PRO A 366 16.15 31.81 19.04
C PRO A 366 16.50 32.77 17.89
N ARG A 367 16.27 34.07 18.08
CA ARG A 367 16.90 35.11 17.25
C ARG A 367 18.33 35.30 17.73
N GLU A 368 19.30 35.31 16.82
CA GLU A 368 20.65 35.73 17.17
C GLU A 368 20.60 37.17 17.69
N VAL A 369 21.23 37.40 18.84
CA VAL A 369 21.28 38.70 19.53
C VAL A 369 22.50 39.49 19.08
#